data_AF-A0A5N8VDL1-F1
#
_entry.id   AF-A0A5N8VDL1-F1
#
_cell.length_a   1.000
_cell.length_b   1.000
_cell.length_c   1.000
_cell.angle_alpha   90.00
_cell.angle_beta   90.00
_cell.angle_gamma   90.00
#
_symmetry.space_group_name_H-M   'P 1'
#
loop_
_entity.id
_entity.type
_entity.pdbx_description
1 polymer ?
#
loop_
_entity_poly.entity_id
_entity_poly.type
_entity_poly.pdbx_seq_one_letter_code
_entity_poly.pdbx_strand_id
1 'polypeptide(L)' 'MSQRRMARVTAAIGAPVTLAGVAMYFLPGPGLPVLIIGLALLLTGLVMAVSARHQHS' A
#
# COMPACT_ATOMS: atom_id res chain seq x y z
N MET A 1 -19.91 -1.45 -3.74
CA MET A 1 -18.61 -2.15 -3.60
C MET A 1 -18.31 -2.27 -2.11
N SER A 2 -18.07 -3.48 -1.57
CA SER A 2 -17.87 -3.60 -0.10
C SER A 2 -16.53 -2.99 0.32
N GLN A 3 -16.52 -2.29 1.44
CA GLN A 3 -15.33 -1.62 2.00
C GLN A 3 -14.14 -2.56 2.20
N ARG A 4 -14.41 -3.83 2.54
CA ARG A 4 -13.41 -4.91 2.60
C ARG A 4 -12.75 -5.16 1.25
N ARG A 5 -13.52 -5.09 0.14
CA ARG A 5 -13.00 -5.26 -1.22
C ARG A 5 -12.10 -4.09 -1.60
N MET A 6 -12.47 -2.86 -1.22
CA MET A 6 -11.62 -1.68 -1.45
C MET A 6 -10.31 -1.77 -0.68
N ALA A 7 -10.35 -2.11 0.61
CA ALA A 7 -9.14 -2.30 1.42
C ALA A 7 -8.22 -3.41 0.87
N ARG A 8 -8.81 -4.50 0.37
CA ARG A 8 -8.04 -5.59 -0.25
C ARG A 8 -7.38 -5.16 -1.56
N VAL A 9 -8.09 -4.37 -2.37
CA VAL A 9 -7.57 -3.83 -3.63
C VAL A 9 -6.45 -2.84 -3.38
N THR A 10 -6.59 -1.90 -2.43
CA THR A 10 -5.51 -0.97 -2.10
C THR A 10 -4.29 -1.66 -1.53
N ALA A 11 -4.45 -2.67 -0.65
CA ALA A 11 -3.33 -3.46 -0.15
C ALA A 11 -2.64 -4.28 -1.26
N ALA A 12 -3.42 -4.90 -2.14
CA ALA A 12 -2.91 -5.70 -3.26
C ALA A 12 -2.15 -4.85 -4.29
N ILE A 13 -2.47 -3.56 -4.42
CA ILE A 13 -1.74 -2.61 -5.28
C ILE A 13 -0.53 -2.03 -4.53
N GLY A 14 -0.69 -1.64 -3.26
CA GLY A 14 0.37 -1.02 -2.47
C GLY A 14 1.57 -1.94 -2.21
N ALA A 15 1.33 -3.24 -2.00
CA ALA A 15 2.40 -4.22 -1.75
C ALA A 15 3.40 -4.36 -2.92
N PRO A 16 2.98 -4.66 -4.16
CA PRO A 16 3.91 -4.74 -5.29
C PRO A 16 4.52 -3.39 -5.66
N VAL A 17 3.81 -2.26 -5.49
CA VAL A 17 4.39 -0.92 -5.73
C VAL A 17 5.49 -0.60 -4.72
N THR A 18 5.29 -0.95 -3.44
CA THR A 18 6.33 -0.81 -2.40
C THR A 18 7.53 -1.70 -2.74
N LEU A 19 7.29 -2.97 -3.11
CA LEU A 19 8.35 -3.91 -3.49
C LEU A 19 9.15 -3.40 -4.71
N ALA A 20 8.46 -2.87 -5.73
CA ALA A 20 9.09 -2.28 -6.90
C ALA A 20 9.90 -1.02 -6.56
N GLY A 21 9.39 -0.17 -5.67
CA GLY A 21 10.12 0.98 -5.14
C GLY A 21 11.39 0.58 -4.38
N VAL A 22 11.33 -0.47 -3.55
CA VAL A 22 12.51 -1.02 -2.87
C VAL A 22 13.53 -1.55 -3.88
N ALA A 23 13.08 -2.32 -4.89
CA ALA A 23 13.97 -2.82 -5.93
C ALA A 23 14.62 -1.69 -6.74
N MET A 24 13.87 -0.64 -7.05
CA MET A 24 14.38 0.56 -7.72
C MET A 24 15.24 1.46 -6.83
N TYR A 25 15.18 1.32 -5.50
CA TYR A 25 16.08 2.04 -4.58
C TYR A 25 17.50 1.46 -4.59
N PHE A 26 17.63 0.16 -4.82
CA PHE A 26 18.92 -0.53 -4.92
C PHE A 26 19.55 -0.48 -6.33
N LEU A 27 18.75 -0.25 -7.39
CA LEU A 27 19.25 0.07 -8.73
C LEU A 27 19.48 1.59 -8.84
N PRO A 28 20.52 2.09 -9.53
CA PRO A 28 20.73 3.53 -9.70
C PRO A 28 19.62 4.11 -10.61
N GLY A 29 18.51 4.50 -9.99
CA GLY A 29 17.31 5.00 -10.63
C GLY A 29 16.38 5.70 -9.63
N PRO A 30 15.25 6.27 -10.08
CA PRO A 30 14.34 7.10 -9.29
C PRO A 30 13.49 6.28 -8.29
N GLY A 31 14.11 5.34 -7.57
CA GLY A 31 13.41 4.45 -6.64
C GLY A 31 12.83 5.14 -5.42
N LEU A 32 13.42 6.27 -5.00
CA LEU A 32 12.97 6.98 -3.81
C LEU A 32 11.54 7.57 -3.96
N PRO A 33 11.18 8.28 -5.04
CA PRO A 33 9.78 8.67 -5.31
C PRO A 33 8.79 7.49 -5.37
N VAL A 34 9.16 6.41 -6.05
CA VAL A 34 8.29 5.23 -6.23
C VAL A 34 8.06 4.51 -4.90
N LEU A 35 9.11 4.41 -4.07
CA LEU A 35 9.04 3.85 -2.72
C LEU A 35 8.11 4.68 -1.83
N ILE A 36 8.21 6.01 -1.86
CA ILE A 36 7.32 6.90 -1.09
C ILE A 36 5.86 6.68 -1.48
N ILE A 37 5.56 6.61 -2.79
CA ILE A 37 4.18 6.39 -3.28
C ILE A 37 3.67 5.01 -2.87
N GLY A 38 4.48 3.96 -3.04
CA GLY A 38 4.12 2.60 -2.62
C GLY A 38 3.85 2.51 -1.13
N LEU A 39 4.73 3.09 -0.30
CA LEU A 39 4.59 3.10 1.15
C LEU A 39 3.33 3.86 1.57
N ALA A 40 3.05 5.02 0.97
CA ALA A 40 1.84 5.79 1.26
C ALA A 40 0.55 5.01 0.94
N LEU A 41 0.52 4.29 -0.19
CA LEU A 41 -0.60 3.42 -0.56
C LEU A 41 -0.75 2.25 0.42
N LEU A 42 0.36 1.62 0.82
CA LEU A 42 0.37 0.51 1.77
C LEU A 42 -0.17 0.95 3.14
N LEU A 43 0.34 2.07 3.68
CA LEU A 43 -0.09 2.63 4.95
C LEU A 43 -1.57 3.03 4.91
N THR A 44 -2.02 3.66 3.83
CA THR A 44 -3.43 4.02 3.66
C THR A 44 -4.33 2.79 3.65
N GLY A 45 -3.94 1.74 2.92
CA GLY A 45 -4.65 0.46 2.89
C GLY A 45 -4.69 -0.21 4.27
N LEU A 46 -3.58 -0.18 5.00
CA LEU A 46 -3.47 -0.76 6.35
C LEU A 46 -4.37 -0.04 7.35
N VAL A 47 -4.35 1.31 7.36
CA VAL A 47 -5.22 2.12 8.22
C VAL A 47 -6.69 1.81 7.92
N MET A 48 -7.09 1.79 6.65
CA MET A 48 -8.46 1.42 6.29
C MET A 48 -8.85 0.00 6.74
N ALA A 49 -7.93 -0.97 6.63
CA ALA A 49 -8.18 -2.33 7.08
C ALA A 49 -8.37 -2.42 8.60
N VAL A 50 -7.55 -1.71 9.37
CA VAL A 50 -7.65 -1.63 10.84
C VAL A 50 -8.94 -0.93 11.25
N SER A 51 -9.26 0.21 10.66
CA SER A 51 -10.51 0.94 10.95
C SER A 51 -11.75 0.12 10.59
N ALA A 52 -11.74 -0.62 9.49
CA ALA A 52 -12.83 -1.52 9.10
C ALA A 52 -12.98 -2.72 10.06
N ARG A 53 -11.89 -3.14 10.73
CA ARG A 53 -11.92 -4.21 11.73
C ARG A 53 -12.50 -3.71 13.06
N HIS A 54 -12.29 -2.44 13.40
CA HIS A 54 -12.80 -1.81 14.62
C HIS A 54 -14.29 -1.44 14.56
N GLN A 55 -14.86 -1.23 13.37
CA GLN A 55 -16.29 -0.91 13.20
C GLN A 55 -17.23 -2.13 13.33
N HIS A 56 -16.67 -3.33 13.48
CA HIS A 56 -17.42 -4.59 13.50
C HIS A 56 -17.31 -5.33 14.84
N SER A 57 -16.84 -4.63 15.89
CA SER A 57 -16.77 -5.06 17.29
C SER A 57 -17.56 -4.12 18.16
#